data_AF-A0A812I211-F1
#
_entry.id   AF-A0A812I211-F1
#
_cell.length_a   1.000
_cell.length_b   1.000
_cell.length_c   1.000
_cell.angle_alpha   90.00
_cell.angle_beta   90.00
_cell.angle_gamma   90.00
#
_symmetry.space_group_name_H-M   'P 1'
#
loop_
_entity.id
_entity.type
_entity.pdbx_description
1 polymer ?
#
loop_
_entity_poly.entity_id
_entity_poly.type
_entity_poly.pdbx_seq_one_letter_code
_entity_poly.pdbx_strand_id
1 'polypeptide(L)'
;MAMKSSDYCASAREAVSVIAQLPVAMAVLNGATLVFTFFGGLFSVLCCAAVTFLLTSTPSFSAPDAPLFVDQPVAVACAAGFIGGAVSLCFMAVFDMATDALLYYYGLDWLYGRGGEFSNAPDGIKELMHGNRH
;
A
#
# COMPACT_ATOMS: atom_id res chain seq x y z
N MET A 1 19.69 6.64 0.38
CA MET A 1 19.68 8.11 0.16
C MET A 1 20.80 8.43 -0.81
N ALA A 2 20.48 8.70 -2.08
CA ALA A 2 21.47 8.84 -3.16
C ALA A 2 21.88 10.29 -3.46
N MET A 3 21.50 11.27 -2.62
CA MET A 3 21.71 12.70 -2.91
C MET A 3 22.63 13.45 -1.94
N LYS A 4 23.18 12.80 -0.89
CA LYS A 4 24.27 13.34 -0.07
C LYS A 4 25.23 12.21 0.33
N SER A 5 26.53 12.47 0.27
CA SER A 5 27.61 11.53 0.62
C SER A 5 27.77 11.31 2.13
N SER A 6 26.67 11.27 2.88
CA SER A 6 26.66 11.08 4.33
C SER A 6 26.54 9.60 4.69
N ASP A 7 27.06 9.24 5.88
CA ASP A 7 26.91 7.90 6.41
C ASP A 7 25.43 7.50 6.53
N TYR A 8 25.12 6.24 6.20
CA TYR A 8 23.76 5.70 6.22
C TYR A 8 23.03 6.00 7.54
N CYS A 9 23.72 5.83 8.66
CA CYS A 9 23.17 6.09 9.99
C CYS A 9 22.88 7.58 10.25
N ALA A 10 23.71 8.49 9.73
CA ALA A 10 23.47 9.93 9.86
C ALA A 10 22.22 10.35 9.07
N SER A 11 22.10 9.85 7.84
CA SER A 11 20.92 10.05 7.00
C SER A 11 19.65 9.44 7.60
N ALA A 12 19.73 8.22 8.15
CA ALA A 12 18.60 7.58 8.82
C ALA A 12 18.15 8.37 10.07
N ARG A 13 19.09 8.89 10.85
CA ARG A 13 18.80 9.72 12.02
C ARG A 13 18.13 11.04 11.63
N GLU A 14 18.60 11.69 10.58
CA GLU A 14 17.98 12.91 10.04
C GLU A 14 16.56 12.61 9.55
N ALA A 15 16.35 11.50 8.83
CA ALA A 15 15.02 11.08 8.39
C ALA A 15 14.05 10.83 9.54
N VAL A 16 14.47 10.10 10.57
CA VAL A 16 13.67 9.88 11.78
C VAL A 16 13.38 11.20 12.49
N SER A 17 14.31 12.16 12.49
CA SER A 17 14.10 13.47 13.12
C SER A 17 13.09 14.35 12.38
N VAL A 18 13.06 14.29 11.05
CA VAL A 18 12.07 14.99 10.20
C VAL A 18 10.69 14.36 10.39
N ILE A 19 10.62 13.02 10.37
CA ILE A 19 9.41 12.25 10.60
C ILE A 19 8.81 12.55 11.98
N ALA A 20 9.64 12.63 13.02
CA ALA A 20 9.22 12.93 14.39
C ALA A 20 8.63 14.34 14.56
N GLN A 21 8.95 15.28 13.66
CA GLN A 21 8.38 16.63 13.66
C GLN A 21 7.00 16.71 13.00
N LEU A 22 6.56 15.64 12.32
CA LEU A 22 5.29 15.57 11.58
C LEU A 22 4.39 14.42 12.09
N PRO A 23 4.10 14.33 13.40
CA PRO A 23 3.41 13.18 13.98
C PRO A 23 1.97 13.04 13.47
N VAL A 24 1.28 14.14 13.15
CA VAL A 24 -0.10 14.13 12.64
C VAL A 24 -0.15 13.57 11.22
N ALA A 25 0.77 14.01 10.34
CA ALA A 25 0.85 13.51 8.98
C ALA A 25 1.16 12.01 8.95
N MET A 26 2.06 11.56 9.84
CA MET A 26 2.34 10.13 10.04
C MET A 26 1.15 9.35 10.57
N ALA A 27 0.40 9.88 11.54
CA ALA A 27 -0.77 9.20 12.08
C ALA A 27 -1.88 9.03 11.03
N VAL A 28 -2.13 10.08 10.22
CA VAL A 28 -3.09 10.02 9.11
C VAL A 28 -2.64 9.02 8.05
N LEU A 29 -1.35 9.04 7.71
CA LEU A 29 -0.82 8.17 6.66
C LEU A 29 -0.81 6.70 7.09
N ASN A 30 -0.38 6.40 8.31
CA ASN A 30 -0.44 5.05 8.87
C ASN A 30 -1.90 4.55 8.99
N GLY A 31 -2.84 5.45 9.31
CA GLY A 31 -4.27 5.14 9.26
C GLY A 31 -4.73 4.79 7.85
N ALA A 32 -4.31 5.55 6.84
CA ALA A 32 -4.64 5.31 5.45
C ALA A 32 -3.99 4.02 4.91
N THR A 33 -2.70 3.77 5.17
CA THR A 33 -2.01 2.55 4.72
C THR A 33 -2.57 1.30 5.38
N LEU A 34 -3.01 1.39 6.64
CA LEU A 34 -3.74 0.31 7.31
C LEU A 34 -5.06 -0.01 6.58
N VAL A 35 -5.84 1.02 6.26
CA VAL A 35 -7.08 0.86 5.48
C VAL A 35 -6.78 0.21 4.12
N PHE A 36 -5.78 0.70 3.38
CA PHE A 36 -5.40 0.12 2.10
C PHE A 36 -4.90 -1.33 2.20
N THR A 37 -4.19 -1.66 3.27
CA THR A 37 -3.70 -3.02 3.51
C THR A 37 -4.86 -3.99 3.75
N PHE A 38 -5.82 -3.63 4.61
CA PHE A 38 -6.98 -4.47 4.88
C PHE A 38 -7.93 -4.58 3.68
N PHE A 39 -8.31 -3.44 3.08
CA PHE A 39 -9.24 -3.45 1.96
C PHE A 39 -8.60 -4.00 0.69
N GLY A 40 -7.35 -3.64 0.40
CA GLY A 40 -6.61 -4.16 -0.75
C GLY A 40 -6.34 -5.66 -0.63
N GLY A 41 -5.99 -6.13 0.56
CA GLY A 41 -5.83 -7.56 0.85
C GLY A 41 -7.13 -8.34 0.69
N LEU A 42 -8.20 -7.89 1.35
CA LEU A 42 -9.51 -8.53 1.27
C LEU A 42 -10.06 -8.53 -0.17
N PHE A 43 -9.96 -7.39 -0.86
CA PHE A 43 -10.39 -7.26 -2.24
C PHE A 43 -9.62 -8.21 -3.17
N SER A 44 -8.30 -8.32 -2.99
CA SER A 44 -7.49 -9.23 -3.80
C SER A 44 -7.88 -10.70 -3.59
N VAL A 45 -8.07 -11.14 -2.34
CA VAL A 45 -8.49 -12.51 -2.01
C VAL A 45 -9.84 -12.81 -2.64
N LEU A 46 -10.83 -11.93 -2.44
CA LEU A 46 -12.18 -12.09 -2.96
C LEU A 46 -12.21 -12.09 -4.49
N CYS A 47 -11.46 -11.19 -5.13
CA CYS A 47 -11.39 -11.09 -6.58
C CYS A 47 -10.76 -12.36 -7.20
N CYS A 48 -9.63 -12.83 -6.65
CA CYS A 48 -8.99 -14.06 -7.09
C CYS A 48 -9.93 -15.27 -6.91
N ALA A 49 -10.56 -15.42 -5.74
CA ALA A 49 -11.49 -16.51 -5.49
C ALA A 49 -12.72 -16.46 -6.40
N ALA A 50 -13.32 -15.27 -6.58
CA ALA A 50 -14.50 -15.09 -7.43
C ALA A 50 -14.20 -15.36 -8.91
N VAL A 51 -13.09 -14.83 -9.44
CA VAL A 51 -12.68 -15.06 -10.83
C VAL A 51 -12.39 -16.55 -11.06
N THR A 52 -11.67 -17.21 -10.14
CA THR A 52 -11.43 -18.65 -10.24
C THR A 52 -12.73 -19.44 -10.20
N PHE A 53 -13.66 -19.10 -9.31
CA PHE A 53 -14.95 -19.78 -9.22
C PHE A 53 -15.78 -19.63 -10.51
N LEU A 54 -15.83 -18.42 -11.07
CA LEU A 54 -16.51 -18.16 -12.35
C LEU A 54 -15.87 -18.94 -13.50
N LEU A 55 -14.54 -19.00 -13.57
CA LEU A 55 -13.83 -19.78 -14.58
C LEU A 55 -14.09 -21.29 -14.44
N THR A 56 -14.05 -21.82 -13.22
CA THR A 56 -14.35 -23.25 -12.97
C THR A 56 -15.81 -23.61 -13.27
N SER A 57 -16.70 -22.63 -13.36
CA SER A 57 -18.11 -22.83 -13.74
C SER A 57 -18.31 -22.95 -15.25
N THR A 58 -17.28 -22.72 -16.06
CA THR A 58 -17.36 -22.87 -17.53
C THR A 58 -17.32 -24.35 -17.93
N PRO A 59 -17.94 -24.73 -19.07
CA PRO A 59 -18.08 -26.14 -19.48
C PRO A 59 -16.73 -26.85 -19.65
N SER A 60 -15.64 -26.13 -19.94
CA SER A 60 -14.30 -26.68 -20.04
C SER A 60 -13.75 -27.27 -18.73
N PHE A 61 -14.27 -26.83 -17.58
CA PHE A 61 -13.82 -27.27 -16.25
C PHE A 61 -14.92 -27.99 -15.45
N SER A 62 -16.19 -27.89 -15.90
CA SER A 62 -17.35 -28.47 -15.22
C SER A 62 -17.86 -29.77 -15.88
N ALA A 63 -17.54 -30.01 -17.16
CA ALA A 63 -17.95 -31.25 -17.82
C ALA A 63 -17.06 -32.44 -17.39
N PRO A 64 -17.64 -33.58 -16.97
CA PRO A 64 -16.86 -34.76 -16.54
C PRO A 64 -15.94 -35.31 -17.63
N ASP A 65 -16.32 -35.07 -18.90
CA ASP A 65 -15.62 -35.56 -20.09
C ASP A 65 -14.49 -34.60 -20.52
N ALA A 66 -14.37 -33.44 -19.87
CA ALA A 66 -13.37 -32.45 -20.21
C ALA A 66 -12.00 -32.82 -19.61
N PRO A 67 -10.90 -32.55 -20.33
CA PRO A 67 -9.54 -32.87 -19.86
C PRO A 67 -9.11 -32.05 -18.63
N LEU A 68 -9.81 -30.95 -18.33
CA LEU A 68 -9.53 -30.04 -17.22
C LEU A 68 -10.64 -30.08 -16.16
N PHE A 69 -11.39 -31.18 -16.06
CA PHE A 69 -12.49 -31.32 -15.10
C PHE A 69 -12.01 -31.06 -13.66
N VAL A 70 -12.73 -30.19 -12.96
CA VAL A 70 -12.51 -29.86 -11.56
C VAL A 70 -13.70 -30.35 -10.74
N ASP A 71 -13.48 -31.42 -9.98
CA ASP A 71 -14.52 -32.05 -9.14
C ASP A 71 -14.98 -31.13 -7.98
N GLN A 72 -14.06 -30.32 -7.43
CA GLN A 72 -14.32 -29.42 -6.31
C GLN A 72 -13.91 -27.96 -6.62
N PRO A 73 -14.74 -27.20 -7.36
CA PRO A 73 -14.42 -25.83 -7.78
C PRO A 73 -14.21 -24.87 -6.60
N VAL A 74 -14.90 -25.11 -5.47
CA VAL A 74 -14.75 -24.30 -4.25
C VAL A 74 -13.36 -24.45 -3.64
N ALA A 75 -12.80 -25.67 -3.60
CA ALA A 75 -11.47 -25.90 -3.05
C ALA A 75 -10.38 -25.18 -3.87
N VAL A 76 -10.51 -25.20 -5.20
CA VAL A 76 -9.60 -24.52 -6.12
C VAL A 76 -9.72 -22.99 -5.99
N ALA A 77 -10.94 -22.47 -5.85
CA ALA A 77 -11.18 -21.04 -5.61
C ALA A 77 -10.57 -20.57 -4.27
N CYS A 78 -10.69 -21.36 -3.20
CA CYS A 78 -10.05 -21.06 -1.92
C CYS A 78 -8.52 -21.05 -2.04
N ALA A 79 -7.93 -22.03 -2.74
CA ALA A 79 -6.49 -22.07 -2.96
C ALA A 79 -5.99 -20.86 -3.77
N ALA A 80 -6.70 -20.48 -4.83
CA ALA A 80 -6.40 -19.29 -5.62
C ALA A 80 -6.53 -18.00 -4.79
N GLY A 81 -7.55 -17.90 -3.94
CA GLY A 81 -7.72 -16.79 -3.01
C GLY A 81 -6.56 -16.68 -2.02
N PHE A 82 -6.07 -17.80 -1.47
CA PHE A 82 -4.93 -17.82 -0.55
C PHE A 82 -3.63 -17.35 -1.23
N ILE A 83 -3.37 -17.82 -2.45
CA ILE A 83 -2.21 -17.38 -3.25
C ILE A 83 -2.32 -15.88 -3.57
N GLY A 84 -3.50 -15.43 -4.00
CA GLY A 84 -3.76 -14.01 -4.25
C GLY A 84 -3.55 -13.15 -3.01
N GLY A 85 -4.00 -13.62 -1.84
CA GLY A 85 -3.76 -12.97 -0.56
C GLY A 85 -2.28 -12.85 -0.20
N ALA A 86 -1.51 -13.93 -0.37
CA ALA A 86 -0.06 -13.91 -0.11
C ALA A 86 0.67 -12.89 -0.99
N VAL A 87 0.33 -12.82 -2.29
CA VAL A 87 0.90 -11.84 -3.22
C VAL A 87 0.48 -10.41 -2.83
N SER A 88 -0.78 -10.23 -2.44
CA SER A 88 -1.30 -8.93 -2.01
C SER A 88 -0.55 -8.40 -0.78
N LEU A 89 -0.25 -9.26 0.21
CA LEU A 89 0.53 -8.86 1.39
C LEU A 89 1.93 -8.34 1.00
N CYS A 90 2.61 -9.00 0.06
CA CYS A 90 3.90 -8.52 -0.43
C CYS A 90 3.79 -7.15 -1.11
N PHE A 91 2.75 -6.95 -1.92
CA PHE A 91 2.52 -5.68 -2.59
C PHE A 91 2.20 -4.55 -1.60
N MET A 92 1.34 -4.83 -0.60
CA MET A 92 0.99 -3.85 0.42
C MET A 92 2.19 -3.47 1.30
N ALA A 93 3.10 -4.41 1.60
CA ALA A 93 4.33 -4.11 2.32
C ALA A 93 5.25 -3.16 1.54
N VAL A 94 5.37 -3.34 0.22
CA VAL A 94 6.14 -2.43 -0.64
C VAL A 94 5.45 -1.07 -0.75
N PHE A 95 4.12 -1.06 -0.86
CA PHE A 95 3.33 0.17 -0.91
C PHE A 95 3.47 1.01 0.36
N ASP A 96 3.46 0.38 1.53
CA ASP A 96 3.67 1.04 2.83
C ASP A 96 5.06 1.69 2.89
N MET A 97 6.11 0.95 2.50
CA MET A 97 7.48 1.46 2.48
C MET A 97 7.68 2.62 1.48
N ALA A 98 7.03 2.55 0.31
CA ALA A 98 7.08 3.63 -0.68
C ALA A 98 6.35 4.89 -0.18
N THR A 99 5.22 4.69 0.49
CA THR A 99 4.41 5.74 1.09
C THR A 99 5.17 6.47 2.20
N ASP A 100 5.89 5.75 3.05
CA ASP A 100 6.79 6.33 4.07
C ASP A 100 7.91 7.17 3.44
N ALA A 101 8.51 6.67 2.37
CA ALA A 101 9.56 7.40 1.66
C ALA A 101 9.03 8.70 1.04
N LEU A 102 7.83 8.67 0.45
CA LEU A 102 7.16 9.86 -0.09
C LEU A 102 6.91 10.90 1.01
N LEU A 103 6.42 10.48 2.17
CA LEU A 103 6.19 11.40 3.28
C LEU A 103 7.50 11.98 3.83
N TYR A 104 8.59 11.19 3.87
CA TYR A 104 9.90 11.71 4.24
C TYR A 104 10.36 12.83 3.29
N TYR A 105 10.30 12.59 1.97
CA TYR A 105 10.68 13.62 0.99
C TYR A 105 9.77 14.84 1.08
N TYR A 106 8.48 14.65 1.34
CA TYR A 106 7.55 15.74 1.56
C TYR A 106 7.87 16.57 2.80
N GLY A 107 8.16 15.92 3.94
CA GLY A 107 8.58 16.61 5.17
C GLY A 107 9.89 17.37 4.99
N LEU A 108 10.81 16.81 4.21
CA LEU A 108 12.08 17.46 3.87
C LEU A 108 11.86 18.68 2.96
N ASP A 109 11.00 18.57 1.94
CA ASP A 109 10.61 19.70 1.09
C ASP A 109 9.93 20.81 1.92
N TRP A 110 9.11 20.45 2.89
CA TRP A 110 8.47 21.42 3.78
C TRP A 110 9.46 22.16 4.70
N LEU A 111 10.44 21.45 5.25
CA LEU A 111 11.43 22.02 6.18
C LEU A 111 12.50 22.87 5.47
N TYR A 112 12.95 22.44 4.29
CA TYR A 112 14.04 23.11 3.56
C TYR A 112 13.54 23.98 2.40
N GLY A 113 12.35 23.72 1.87
CA GLY A 113 11.67 24.53 0.85
C GLY A 113 10.80 25.60 1.49
N ARG A 114 11.31 26.84 1.54
CA ARG A 114 10.63 28.11 1.88
C ARG A 114 9.09 28.05 1.99
N GLY A 115 8.56 27.58 3.13
CA GLY A 115 7.19 27.86 3.56
C GLY A 115 6.07 27.59 2.55
N GLY A 116 6.10 26.46 1.84
CA GLY A 116 4.93 25.99 1.08
C GLY A 116 4.64 26.67 -0.26
N GLU A 117 5.39 27.71 -0.66
CA GLU A 117 5.14 28.45 -1.93
C GLU A 117 5.42 27.61 -3.20
N PHE A 118 6.28 26.59 -3.13
CA PHE A 118 6.58 25.67 -4.23
C PHE A 118 6.19 24.21 -3.93
N SER A 119 5.32 24.02 -2.94
CA SER A 119 4.95 22.67 -2.52
C SER A 119 3.92 22.07 -3.49
N ASN A 120 4.38 21.10 -4.28
CA ASN A 120 3.54 20.25 -5.15
C ASN A 120 2.63 19.29 -4.36
N ALA A 121 2.40 19.53 -3.07
CA ALA A 121 1.56 18.68 -2.24
C ALA A 121 0.10 18.70 -2.71
N PRO A 122 -0.60 17.55 -2.71
CA PRO A 122 -2.04 17.49 -2.82
C PRO A 122 -2.71 18.30 -1.70
N ASP A 123 -3.78 19.03 -2.03
CA ASP A 123 -4.41 20.00 -1.14
C ASP A 123 -4.89 19.41 0.20
N GLY A 124 -5.28 18.12 0.22
CA GLY A 124 -5.70 17.43 1.44
C GLY A 124 -4.61 17.33 2.52
N ILE A 125 -3.33 17.28 2.15
CA ILE A 125 -2.21 17.25 3.12
C ILE A 125 -1.91 18.66 3.63
N LYS A 126 -2.09 19.69 2.79
CA LYS A 126 -1.92 21.09 3.18
C LYS A 126 -2.95 21.48 4.26
N GLU A 127 -4.21 21.08 4.07
CA GLU A 127 -5.31 21.41 4.97
C GLU A 127 -5.13 20.82 6.38
N LEU A 128 -4.69 19.55 6.46
CA LEU A 128 -4.41 18.87 7.74
C LEU A 128 -3.30 19.54 8.55
N MET A 129 -2.36 20.24 7.90
CA MET A 129 -1.28 20.95 8.58
C MET A 129 -1.65 22.38 8.98
N HIS A 130 -2.54 23.05 8.24
CA HIS A 130 -3.05 24.37 8.62
C HIS A 130 -4.02 24.31 9.82
N GLY A 131 -4.69 23.18 10.03
CA GLY A 131 -5.61 22.97 11.17
C GLY A 131 -4.96 22.95 12.55
N ASN A 132 -3.61 22.90 12.65
CA ASN A 132 -2.88 22.79 13.92
C ASN A 132 -2.38 24.14 14.48
N ARG A 133 -2.97 25.27 14.08
CA ARG A 133 -2.63 26.64 14.54
C ARG A 133 -3.63 27.23 15.56
N HIS A 134 -4.30 26.41 16.35
CA HIS A 134 -5.10 26.84 17.50
C HIS A 134 -4.77 26.05 18.75
#